data_AF-A0A2H0Z5L0-F1
#
_entry.id   AF-A0A2H0Z5L0-F1
#
_cell.length_a   1.000
_cell.length_b   1.000
_cell.length_c   1.000
_cell.angle_alpha   90.00
_cell.angle_beta   90.00
_cell.angle_gamma   90.00
#
_symmetry.space_group_name_H-M   'P 1'
#
loop_
_entity.id
_entity.type
_entity.pdbx_description
1 polymer ?
#
loop_
_entity_poly.entity_id
_entity_poly.type
_entity_poly.pdbx_seq_one_letter_code
_entity_poly.pdbx_strand_id
1 'polypeptide(L)'
;AYKNAADKGYDFLINNFYVPEAKGFRTALGNNIATYTPLNFAVVAGALRESRLVLNKEEAPIIYTRFFKTVGNKMQLSEGDNSGETGNDSDGDGVPFTPDQPDNLPPVFASEATLDLNSVTDVNDAITLVTDYQLNQNYPNPFNPSTVIRYQLPENGFVTLKVYNILGKEVAALVNDNQPAGIHNVKFDASNLASGIYLYKLQAGNFTSVKKLTLLK
;
A
#
# COMPACT_ATOMS: atom_id res chain seq x y z
N ALA A 1 -11.88 -20.55 -20.13
CA ALA A 1 -13.13 -20.14 -19.45
C ALA A 1 -12.91 -19.84 -17.97
N TYR A 2 -12.37 -20.80 -17.18
CA TYR A 2 -12.16 -20.66 -15.73
C TYR A 2 -11.30 -19.45 -15.31
N LYS A 3 -10.11 -19.26 -15.91
CA LYS A 3 -9.23 -18.13 -15.60
C LYS A 3 -9.92 -16.76 -15.77
N ASN A 4 -10.65 -16.59 -16.87
CA ASN A 4 -11.38 -15.35 -17.17
C ASN A 4 -12.54 -15.10 -16.16
N ALA A 5 -13.21 -16.15 -15.70
CA ALA A 5 -14.24 -16.02 -14.66
C ALA A 5 -13.61 -15.65 -13.29
N ALA A 6 -12.46 -16.24 -12.96
CA ALA A 6 -11.73 -15.94 -11.74
C ALA A 6 -11.13 -14.51 -11.73
N ASP A 7 -10.57 -14.06 -12.87
CA ASP A 7 -10.11 -12.68 -13.08
C ASP A 7 -11.24 -11.67 -12.82
N LYS A 8 -12.41 -11.90 -13.44
CA LYS A 8 -13.59 -11.06 -13.22
C LYS A 8 -14.08 -11.08 -11.78
N GLY A 9 -14.00 -12.22 -11.10
CA GLY A 9 -14.36 -12.35 -9.70
C GLY A 9 -13.43 -11.57 -8.78
N TYR A 10 -12.12 -11.66 -9.00
CA TYR A 10 -11.13 -10.86 -8.28
C TYR A 10 -11.33 -9.36 -8.53
N ASP A 11 -11.43 -8.94 -9.80
CA ASP A 11 -11.61 -7.54 -10.15
C ASP A 11 -12.91 -6.98 -9.57
N PHE A 12 -14.00 -7.77 -9.57
CA PHE A 12 -15.25 -7.39 -8.92
C PHE A 12 -15.08 -7.21 -7.40
N LEU A 13 -14.40 -8.14 -6.74
CA LEU A 13 -14.14 -8.08 -5.30
C LEU A 13 -13.35 -6.83 -4.92
N ILE A 14 -12.27 -6.55 -5.63
CA ILE A 14 -11.41 -5.38 -5.37
C ILE A 14 -12.17 -4.08 -5.67
N ASN A 15 -12.81 -3.96 -6.82
CA ASN A 15 -13.43 -2.70 -7.25
C ASN A 15 -14.67 -2.30 -6.44
N ASN A 16 -15.37 -3.28 -5.82
CA ASN A 16 -16.63 -3.01 -5.14
C ASN A 16 -16.53 -3.06 -3.62
N PHE A 17 -15.59 -3.83 -3.07
CA PHE A 17 -15.55 -4.09 -1.64
C PHE A 17 -14.24 -3.70 -0.98
N TYR A 18 -13.11 -3.64 -1.68
CA TYR A 18 -11.85 -3.31 -1.02
C TYR A 18 -11.79 -1.81 -0.66
N VAL A 19 -11.44 -1.52 0.59
CA VAL A 19 -11.18 -0.16 1.11
C VAL A 19 -9.70 -0.07 1.44
N PRO A 20 -8.89 0.55 0.56
CA PRO A 20 -7.44 0.66 0.76
C PRO A 20 -7.06 1.32 2.08
N GLU A 21 -7.77 2.39 2.45
CA GLU A 21 -7.52 3.16 3.67
C GLU A 21 -7.77 2.30 4.91
N ALA A 22 -8.87 1.54 4.92
CA ALA A 22 -9.20 0.65 6.03
C ALA A 22 -8.46 -0.69 6.00
N LYS A 23 -7.65 -0.94 4.96
CA LYS A 23 -6.95 -2.21 4.74
C LYS A 23 -7.90 -3.42 4.86
N GLY A 24 -9.16 -3.25 4.46
CA GLY A 24 -10.27 -4.18 4.70
C GLY A 24 -11.32 -4.16 3.60
N PHE A 25 -12.32 -5.04 3.69
CA PHE A 25 -13.42 -5.18 2.75
C PHE A 25 -14.76 -4.71 3.35
N ARG A 26 -15.54 -3.94 2.59
CA ARG A 26 -16.89 -3.51 2.97
C ARG A 26 -17.85 -4.69 2.99
N THR A 27 -18.86 -4.60 3.85
CA THR A 27 -20.04 -5.46 3.74
C THR A 27 -20.98 -4.91 2.66
N ALA A 28 -21.82 -5.76 2.10
CA ALA A 28 -22.84 -5.35 1.13
C ALA A 28 -23.92 -4.42 1.74
N LEU A 29 -23.97 -4.31 3.08
CA LEU A 29 -24.95 -3.52 3.82
C LEU A 29 -24.66 -2.01 3.78
N GLY A 30 -23.50 -1.60 3.26
CA GLY A 30 -23.18 -0.20 3.01
C GLY A 30 -22.95 0.65 4.27
N ASN A 31 -22.91 0.02 5.44
CA ASN A 31 -22.52 0.64 6.69
C ASN A 31 -20.99 0.81 6.77
N ASN A 32 -20.54 1.64 7.73
CA ASN A 32 -19.11 1.86 7.96
C ASN A 32 -18.48 0.79 8.86
N ILE A 33 -19.25 -0.20 9.30
CA ILE A 33 -18.78 -1.32 10.11
C ILE A 33 -18.81 -2.58 9.25
N ALA A 34 -17.64 -3.12 8.94
CA ALA A 34 -17.52 -4.40 8.26
C ALA A 34 -17.46 -5.53 9.28
N THR A 35 -18.30 -6.57 9.12
CA THR A 35 -18.32 -7.76 9.96
C THR A 35 -17.78 -8.96 9.18
N TYR A 36 -16.81 -9.66 9.75
CA TYR A 36 -16.15 -10.82 9.18
C TYR A 36 -16.44 -12.06 10.01
N THR A 37 -16.79 -13.16 9.36
CA THR A 37 -16.93 -14.49 9.95
C THR A 37 -15.79 -15.37 9.46
N PRO A 38 -15.45 -16.47 10.15
CA PRO A 38 -14.41 -17.40 9.70
C PRO A 38 -14.57 -17.83 8.23
N LEU A 39 -15.82 -18.02 7.80
CA LEU A 39 -16.14 -18.39 6.41
C LEU A 39 -15.80 -17.28 5.43
N ASN A 40 -16.29 -16.05 5.64
CA ASN A 40 -16.07 -14.98 4.67
C ASN A 40 -14.59 -14.52 4.66
N PHE A 41 -13.91 -14.56 5.81
CA PHE A 41 -12.48 -14.32 5.92
C PHE A 41 -11.69 -15.33 5.10
N ALA A 42 -11.97 -16.63 5.26
CA ALA A 42 -11.30 -17.69 4.52
C ALA A 42 -11.51 -17.57 3.01
N VAL A 43 -12.73 -17.21 2.57
CA VAL A 43 -13.04 -16.99 1.16
C VAL A 43 -12.23 -15.82 0.59
N VAL A 44 -12.20 -14.67 1.27
CA VAL A 44 -11.43 -13.49 0.83
C VAL A 44 -9.93 -13.78 0.82
N ALA A 45 -9.41 -14.33 1.92
CA ALA A 45 -8.02 -14.70 2.07
C ALA A 45 -7.57 -15.70 0.98
N GLY A 46 -8.39 -16.72 0.72
CA GLY A 46 -8.15 -17.70 -0.33
C GLY A 46 -8.17 -17.07 -1.73
N ALA A 47 -9.16 -16.25 -2.03
CA ALA A 47 -9.27 -15.56 -3.32
C ALA A 47 -8.05 -14.67 -3.61
N LEU A 48 -7.60 -13.89 -2.62
CA LEU A 48 -6.41 -13.04 -2.76
C LEU A 48 -5.13 -13.87 -2.96
N ARG A 49 -4.96 -14.96 -2.18
CA ARG A 49 -3.81 -15.86 -2.30
C ARG A 49 -3.75 -16.52 -3.68
N GLU A 50 -4.86 -17.06 -4.16
CA GLU A 50 -4.93 -17.75 -5.45
C GLU A 50 -4.78 -16.79 -6.64
N SER A 51 -5.15 -15.53 -6.47
CA SER A 51 -5.02 -14.52 -7.53
C SER A 51 -3.56 -14.24 -7.90
N ARG A 52 -2.62 -14.37 -6.96
CA ARG A 52 -1.20 -14.30 -7.30
C ARG A 52 -0.72 -15.52 -8.09
N LEU A 53 -1.18 -16.71 -7.68
CA LEU A 53 -0.68 -18.00 -8.16
C LEU A 53 -1.24 -18.37 -9.54
N VAL A 54 -2.52 -18.08 -9.78
CA VAL A 54 -3.25 -18.53 -10.98
C VAL A 54 -3.50 -17.38 -11.95
N LEU A 55 -3.67 -16.16 -11.44
CA LEU A 55 -4.12 -14.99 -12.21
C LEU A 55 -3.02 -13.96 -12.48
N ASN A 56 -1.81 -14.14 -11.92
CA ASN A 56 -0.70 -13.19 -12.01
C ASN A 56 -1.06 -11.76 -11.53
N LYS A 57 -1.96 -11.63 -10.55
CA LYS A 57 -2.25 -10.34 -9.90
C LYS A 57 -1.14 -10.04 -8.91
N GLU A 58 -0.21 -9.15 -9.27
CA GLU A 58 1.00 -8.85 -8.48
C GLU A 58 0.71 -8.10 -7.18
N GLU A 59 -0.41 -7.39 -7.15
CA GLU A 59 -0.89 -6.62 -6.00
C GLU A 59 -1.64 -7.47 -4.95
N ALA A 60 -2.13 -8.64 -5.34
CA ALA A 60 -2.92 -9.52 -4.47
C ALA A 60 -2.19 -9.95 -3.18
N PRO A 61 -0.88 -10.27 -3.17
CA PRO A 61 -0.13 -10.57 -1.94
C PRO A 61 -0.06 -9.39 -0.95
N ILE A 62 0.01 -8.16 -1.46
CA ILE A 62 0.06 -6.95 -0.63
C ILE A 62 -1.30 -6.74 0.03
N ILE A 63 -2.39 -6.85 -0.76
CA ILE A 63 -3.77 -6.77 -0.27
C ILE A 63 -4.02 -7.85 0.78
N TYR A 64 -3.62 -9.10 0.51
CA TYR A 64 -3.71 -10.22 1.45
C TYR A 64 -3.02 -9.91 2.78
N THR A 65 -1.77 -9.44 2.73
CA THR A 65 -0.98 -9.17 3.94
C THR A 65 -1.62 -8.06 4.78
N ARG A 66 -2.09 -6.99 4.15
CA ARG A 66 -2.75 -5.86 4.83
C ARG A 66 -4.09 -6.28 5.43
N PHE A 67 -4.88 -7.03 4.68
CA PHE A 67 -6.14 -7.61 5.14
C PHE A 67 -5.92 -8.53 6.35
N PHE A 68 -4.96 -9.45 6.27
CA PHE A 68 -4.66 -10.37 7.35
C PHE A 68 -4.18 -9.65 8.62
N LYS A 69 -3.26 -8.68 8.50
CA LYS A 69 -2.81 -7.87 9.64
C LYS A 69 -3.93 -7.09 10.33
N THR A 70 -4.97 -6.69 9.59
CA THR A 70 -6.03 -5.83 10.12
C THR A 70 -7.21 -6.64 10.63
N VAL A 71 -7.69 -7.59 9.84
CA VAL A 71 -8.86 -8.41 10.14
C VAL A 71 -8.47 -9.74 10.76
N GLY A 72 -7.45 -10.41 10.21
CA GLY A 72 -6.95 -11.69 10.75
C GLY A 72 -6.49 -11.56 12.19
N ASN A 73 -5.72 -10.51 12.52
CA ASN A 73 -5.31 -10.25 13.91
C ASN A 73 -6.48 -10.00 14.86
N LYS A 74 -7.58 -9.40 14.38
CA LYS A 74 -8.80 -9.22 15.20
C LYS A 74 -9.61 -10.50 15.35
N MET A 75 -9.54 -11.39 14.35
CA MET A 75 -10.22 -12.67 14.40
C MET A 75 -9.42 -13.73 15.15
N GLN A 76 -8.09 -13.62 15.21
CA GLN A 76 -7.26 -14.54 15.97
C GLN A 76 -7.35 -14.20 17.46
N LEU A 77 -7.91 -15.12 18.24
CA LEU A 77 -7.77 -15.11 19.68
C LEU A 77 -6.32 -15.54 19.98
N SER A 78 -5.49 -14.59 20.38
CA SER A 78 -4.15 -14.87 20.89
C SER A 78 -4.23 -14.78 22.41
N GLU A 79 -3.68 -15.77 23.12
CA GLU A 79 -3.63 -15.83 24.60
C GLU A 79 -2.79 -14.70 25.25
N GLY A 80 -2.62 -13.55 24.60
CA GLY A 80 -1.51 -12.65 24.84
C GLY A 80 -1.83 -11.23 25.30
N ASP A 81 -2.87 -10.55 24.83
CA ASP A 81 -2.98 -9.11 25.06
C ASP A 81 -4.41 -8.54 24.98
N ASN A 82 -4.62 -7.44 25.73
CA ASN A 82 -5.87 -6.69 25.85
C ASN A 82 -6.38 -6.17 24.48
N SER A 83 -7.20 -6.95 23.78
CA SER A 83 -8.11 -6.44 22.76
C SER A 83 -9.26 -5.72 23.47
N GLY A 84 -9.55 -4.48 23.06
CA GLY A 84 -10.62 -3.66 23.63
C GLY A 84 -12.02 -4.17 23.28
N GLU A 85 -12.35 -5.38 23.70
CA GLU A 85 -13.64 -6.04 23.49
C GLU A 85 -14.67 -5.61 24.54
N THR A 86 -15.92 -5.46 24.11
CA THR A 86 -17.07 -5.35 25.02
C THR A 86 -17.90 -6.63 24.95
N GLY A 87 -17.67 -7.53 25.91
CA GLY A 87 -18.31 -8.83 26.15
C GLY A 87 -17.78 -9.37 27.49
N ASN A 88 -18.56 -10.16 28.23
CA ASN A 88 -18.28 -10.49 29.65
C ASN A 88 -17.64 -11.88 29.85
N ASP A 89 -16.64 -12.17 29.04
CA ASP A 89 -15.63 -13.22 29.15
C ASP A 89 -14.40 -12.68 28.43
N SER A 90 -13.20 -12.92 28.95
CA SER A 90 -12.00 -12.22 28.46
C SER A 90 -11.62 -12.54 27.00
N ASP A 91 -12.34 -13.45 26.33
CA ASP A 91 -12.16 -13.90 24.95
C ASP A 91 -13.48 -14.22 24.18
N GLY A 92 -14.67 -13.89 24.70
CA GLY A 92 -15.88 -13.80 23.88
C GLY A 92 -16.59 -15.09 23.48
N ASP A 93 -16.19 -16.29 23.93
CA ASP A 93 -16.65 -17.56 23.36
C ASP A 93 -17.51 -18.45 24.28
N GLY A 94 -17.77 -18.03 25.52
CA GLY A 94 -18.59 -18.74 26.47
C GLY A 94 -18.00 -20.04 27.03
N VAL A 95 -16.69 -20.31 26.85
CA VAL A 95 -16.01 -21.41 27.54
C VAL A 95 -15.21 -20.93 28.76
N PRO A 96 -15.29 -21.62 29.92
CA PRO A 96 -14.47 -21.27 31.07
C PRO A 96 -12.99 -21.56 30.80
N PHE A 97 -12.11 -20.58 31.06
CA PHE A 97 -10.66 -20.77 31.10
C PHE A 97 -10.28 -21.97 31.98
N THR A 98 -9.70 -23.01 31.37
CA THR A 98 -9.04 -24.10 32.11
C THR A 98 -7.52 -23.86 32.08
N PRO A 99 -6.85 -23.72 33.24
CA PRO A 99 -5.41 -23.40 33.33
C PRO A 99 -4.42 -24.37 32.66
N ASP A 100 -4.90 -25.46 32.06
CA ASP A 100 -4.10 -26.57 31.54
C ASP A 100 -4.00 -26.61 30.00
N GLN A 101 -4.39 -25.55 29.27
CA GLN A 101 -4.18 -25.55 27.82
C GLN A 101 -2.69 -25.33 27.48
N PRO A 102 -2.04 -26.27 26.76
CA PRO A 102 -0.62 -26.17 26.44
C PRO A 102 -0.35 -25.15 25.31
N ASP A 103 0.77 -24.43 25.42
CA ASP A 103 1.29 -23.31 24.58
C ASP A 103 1.36 -23.53 23.04
N ASN A 104 0.84 -24.63 22.51
CA ASN A 104 1.05 -25.05 21.11
C ASN A 104 -0.24 -25.45 20.40
N LEU A 105 -1.38 -24.94 20.83
CA LEU A 105 -2.65 -25.14 20.13
C LEU A 105 -2.75 -24.21 18.90
N PRO A 106 -3.42 -24.67 17.84
CA PRO A 106 -3.68 -23.81 16.69
C PRO A 106 -4.51 -22.59 17.12
N PRO A 107 -4.30 -21.42 16.50
CA PRO A 107 -5.08 -20.23 16.82
C PRO A 107 -6.57 -20.51 16.64
N VAL A 108 -7.36 -20.18 17.67
CA VAL A 108 -8.81 -20.20 17.61
C VAL A 108 -9.27 -18.88 16.98
N PHE A 109 -10.21 -18.96 16.05
CA PHE A 109 -10.80 -17.77 15.43
C PHE A 109 -12.09 -17.41 16.15
N ALA A 110 -12.27 -16.13 16.49
CA ALA A 110 -13.53 -15.59 16.98
C ALA A 110 -14.68 -15.88 16.00
N SER A 111 -15.90 -16.01 16.51
CA SER A 111 -17.10 -16.23 15.69
C SER A 111 -17.35 -15.09 14.70
N GLU A 112 -16.95 -13.87 15.08
CA GLU A 112 -16.95 -12.71 14.21
C GLU A 112 -15.88 -11.69 14.62
N ALA A 113 -15.48 -10.83 13.68
CA ALA A 113 -14.70 -9.62 13.95
C ALA A 113 -15.32 -8.41 13.25
N THR A 114 -15.27 -7.26 13.90
CA THR A 114 -15.76 -6.00 13.33
C THR A 114 -14.62 -5.02 13.03
N LEU A 115 -14.75 -4.30 11.92
CA LEU A 115 -13.83 -3.27 11.49
C LEU A 115 -14.60 -1.99 11.18
N ASP A 116 -14.35 -0.94 11.96
CA ASP A 116 -14.78 0.41 11.61
C ASP A 116 -13.89 0.94 10.46
N LEU A 117 -14.50 1.17 9.32
CA LEU A 117 -13.86 1.64 8.09
C LEU A 117 -13.52 3.14 8.15
N ASN A 118 -14.05 3.90 9.13
CA ASN A 118 -13.77 5.32 9.29
C ASN A 118 -12.62 5.60 10.28
N SER A 119 -12.30 4.65 11.16
CA SER A 119 -11.35 4.86 12.26
C SER A 119 -9.90 4.53 11.89
N VAL A 120 -9.44 4.93 10.70
CA VAL A 120 -8.03 4.73 10.32
C VAL A 120 -7.25 6.03 10.46
N THR A 121 -6.50 6.12 11.54
CA THR A 121 -5.56 7.21 11.84
C THR A 121 -4.15 6.97 11.33
N ASP A 122 -3.96 6.13 10.30
CA ASP A 122 -2.62 5.88 9.74
C ASP A 122 -2.55 6.32 8.27
N VAL A 123 -2.03 7.53 8.07
CA VAL A 123 -1.79 8.15 6.75
C VAL A 123 -0.51 7.57 6.16
N ASN A 124 -0.43 6.27 5.87
CA ASN A 124 0.77 5.73 5.18
C ASN A 124 0.58 4.43 4.37
N ASP A 125 -0.63 3.91 4.18
CA ASP A 125 -0.83 2.64 3.46
C ASP A 125 -2.03 2.64 2.52
N ALA A 126 -2.34 3.78 1.89
CA ALA A 126 -3.14 3.73 0.67
C ALA A 126 -2.42 2.78 -0.31
N ILE A 127 -3.11 1.75 -0.81
CA ILE A 127 -2.66 1.07 -2.03
C ILE A 127 -2.85 2.09 -3.16
N THR A 128 -1.91 3.00 -3.33
CA THR A 128 -1.68 3.58 -4.66
C THR A 128 -1.04 2.47 -5.46
N LEU A 129 -1.88 1.69 -6.14
CA LEU A 129 -1.46 0.72 -7.13
C LEU A 129 -0.76 1.48 -8.25
N VAL A 130 0.55 1.60 -8.13
CA VAL A 130 1.40 2.19 -9.16
C VAL A 130 1.63 1.09 -10.18
N THR A 131 0.85 1.10 -11.28
CA THR A 131 1.01 0.14 -12.38
C THR A 131 2.11 0.53 -13.36
N ASP A 132 2.47 1.82 -13.37
CA ASP A 132 3.32 2.39 -14.40
C ASP A 132 4.41 3.26 -13.81
N TYR A 133 5.57 3.26 -14.46
CA TYR A 133 6.60 4.25 -14.21
C TYR A 133 6.11 5.65 -14.62
N GLN A 134 6.24 6.63 -13.72
CA GLN A 134 5.90 8.01 -14.03
C GLN A 134 6.88 8.98 -13.39
N LEU A 135 7.25 10.02 -14.13
CA LEU A 135 7.93 11.20 -13.62
C LEU A 135 6.96 12.37 -13.74
N ASN A 136 6.65 13.05 -12.64
CA ASN A 136 5.76 14.21 -12.64
C ASN A 136 6.54 15.51 -12.83
N GLN A 137 5.81 16.56 -13.24
CA GLN A 137 6.37 17.91 -13.25
C GLN A 137 6.70 18.34 -11.83
N ASN A 138 7.87 18.95 -11.63
CA ASN A 138 8.26 19.50 -10.34
C ASN A 138 7.26 20.59 -9.91
N TYR A 139 6.97 20.69 -8.61
CA TYR A 139 6.10 21.74 -8.06
C TYR A 139 6.74 22.39 -6.83
N PRO A 140 6.78 23.73 -6.75
CA PRO A 140 6.36 24.69 -7.78
C PRO A 140 7.27 24.65 -9.03
N ASN A 141 6.77 25.11 -10.19
CA ASN A 141 7.56 25.39 -11.38
C ASN A 141 6.93 26.57 -12.16
N PRO A 142 7.59 27.72 -12.30
CA PRO A 142 8.94 28.05 -11.81
C PRO A 142 9.09 27.98 -10.28
N PHE A 143 10.31 27.83 -9.77
CA PHE A 143 10.59 27.69 -8.33
C PHE A 143 11.73 28.60 -7.86
N ASN A 144 11.77 28.88 -6.55
CA ASN A 144 12.83 29.66 -5.89
C ASN A 144 12.99 29.27 -4.40
N PRO A 145 14.19 28.85 -3.94
CA PRO A 145 15.19 28.07 -4.66
C PRO A 145 14.89 26.57 -4.59
N SER A 146 13.79 26.17 -3.93
CA SER A 146 13.44 24.76 -3.71
C SER A 146 12.16 24.32 -4.41
N THR A 147 12.12 23.07 -4.86
CA THR A 147 10.95 22.43 -5.48
C THR A 147 10.89 20.97 -5.07
N VAL A 148 9.75 20.30 -5.32
CA VAL A 148 9.60 18.86 -5.11
C VAL A 148 9.41 18.18 -6.46
N ILE A 149 10.20 17.14 -6.70
CA ILE A 149 10.07 16.25 -7.85
C ILE A 149 9.39 14.97 -7.38
N ARG A 150 8.24 14.65 -7.97
CA ARG A 150 7.53 13.40 -7.72
C ARG A 150 7.76 12.41 -8.85
N TYR A 151 7.99 11.15 -8.49
CA TYR A 151 7.99 10.02 -9.42
C TYR A 151 7.38 8.80 -8.76
N GLN A 152 7.06 7.78 -9.56
CA GLN A 152 6.51 6.53 -9.07
C GLN A 152 7.13 5.34 -9.78
N LEU A 153 7.24 4.23 -9.06
CA LEU A 153 7.84 2.96 -9.51
C LEU A 153 6.82 1.82 -9.32
N PRO A 154 6.55 1.00 -10.34
CA PRO A 154 5.68 -0.17 -10.19
C PRO A 154 6.35 -1.34 -9.47
N GLU A 155 7.69 -1.41 -9.50
CA GLU A 155 8.49 -2.47 -8.89
C GLU A 155 9.73 -1.89 -8.18
N ASN A 156 10.33 -2.67 -7.29
CA ASN A 156 11.58 -2.29 -6.63
C ASN A 156 12.73 -2.25 -7.65
N GLY A 157 13.60 -1.25 -7.59
CA GLY A 157 14.73 -1.20 -8.51
C GLY A 157 15.71 -0.06 -8.26
N PHE A 158 16.84 -0.12 -8.96
CA PHE A 158 17.84 0.93 -8.93
C PHE A 158 17.37 2.16 -9.71
N VAL A 159 17.34 3.32 -9.05
CA VAL A 159 16.83 4.57 -9.61
C VAL A 159 17.93 5.63 -9.61
N THR A 160 18.03 6.33 -10.73
CA THR A 160 18.84 7.54 -10.84
C THR A 160 17.95 8.73 -11.19
N LEU A 161 17.98 9.76 -10.35
CA LEU A 161 17.34 11.06 -10.59
C LEU A 161 18.42 12.13 -10.59
N LYS A 162 18.71 12.69 -11.76
CA LYS A 162 19.81 13.64 -11.97
C LYS A 162 19.32 14.92 -12.62
N VAL A 163 19.94 16.04 -12.29
CA VAL A 163 19.66 17.37 -12.83
C VAL A 163 20.82 17.80 -13.72
N TYR A 164 20.48 18.37 -14.87
CA TYR A 164 21.40 18.81 -15.93
C TYR A 164 21.11 20.26 -16.31
N ASN A 165 22.15 20.98 -16.70
CA ASN A 165 21.98 22.27 -17.38
C ASN A 165 21.67 22.09 -18.88
N ILE A 166 21.40 23.19 -19.58
CA ILE A 166 21.11 23.17 -21.03
C ILE A 166 22.26 22.64 -21.92
N LEU A 167 23.48 22.60 -21.39
CA LEU A 167 24.66 22.05 -22.07
C LEU A 167 24.82 20.54 -21.82
N GLY A 168 23.90 19.92 -21.09
CA GLY A 168 23.96 18.49 -20.74
C GLY A 168 24.93 18.15 -19.61
N LYS A 169 25.51 19.15 -18.93
CA LYS A 169 26.36 18.91 -17.76
C LYS A 169 25.50 18.59 -16.55
N GLU A 170 25.80 17.47 -15.87
CA GLU A 170 25.21 17.11 -14.58
C GLU A 170 25.58 18.16 -13.53
N VAL A 171 24.56 18.70 -12.86
CA VAL A 171 24.73 19.72 -11.80
C VAL A 171 24.32 19.21 -10.42
N ALA A 172 23.51 18.13 -10.35
CA ALA A 172 23.15 17.46 -9.12
C ALA A 172 22.68 16.03 -9.38
N ALA A 173 22.98 15.11 -8.45
CA ALA A 173 22.35 13.79 -8.36
C ALA A 173 21.47 13.77 -7.11
N LEU A 174 20.16 13.64 -7.31
CA LEU A 174 19.17 13.68 -6.22
C LEU A 174 18.86 12.28 -5.67
N VAL A 175 18.89 11.28 -6.54
CA VAL A 175 18.74 9.85 -6.20
C VAL A 175 19.73 9.06 -7.03
N ASN A 176 20.39 8.09 -6.41
CA ASN A 176 21.30 7.14 -7.05
C ASN A 176 21.38 5.86 -6.19
N ASP A 177 20.24 5.22 -5.97
CA ASP A 177 20.11 4.07 -5.07
C ASP A 177 18.93 3.17 -5.45
N ASN A 178 18.86 1.99 -4.84
CA ASN A 178 17.69 1.11 -4.89
C ASN A 178 16.53 1.74 -4.13
N GLN A 179 15.37 1.80 -4.78
CA GLN A 179 14.15 2.36 -4.23
C GLN A 179 13.05 1.28 -4.24
N PRO A 180 12.20 1.23 -3.21
CA PRO A 180 11.03 0.36 -3.21
C PRO A 180 9.98 0.85 -4.21
N ALA A 181 9.10 -0.06 -4.66
CA ALA A 181 7.91 0.26 -5.42
C ALA A 181 7.04 1.28 -4.66
N GLY A 182 6.38 2.17 -5.39
CA GLY A 182 5.51 3.22 -4.84
C GLY A 182 5.85 4.62 -5.32
N ILE A 183 5.25 5.61 -4.66
CA ILE A 183 5.39 7.03 -4.98
C ILE A 183 6.50 7.65 -4.13
N HIS A 184 7.38 8.40 -4.78
CA HIS A 184 8.54 9.05 -4.18
C HIS A 184 8.47 10.56 -4.39
N ASN A 185 8.80 11.32 -3.34
CA ASN A 185 8.91 12.77 -3.39
C ASN A 185 10.33 13.19 -3.02
N VAL A 186 11.03 13.85 -3.93
CA VAL A 186 12.40 14.28 -3.74
C VAL A 186 12.47 15.80 -3.72
N LYS A 187 12.95 16.36 -2.61
CA LYS A 187 13.19 17.79 -2.48
C LYS A 187 14.47 18.15 -3.23
N PHE A 188 14.38 19.15 -4.10
CA PHE A 188 15.53 19.72 -4.78
C PHE A 188 15.75 21.16 -4.29
N ASP A 189 16.93 21.44 -3.77
CA ASP A 189 17.39 22.78 -3.40
C ASP A 189 18.46 23.25 -4.40
N ALA A 190 18.14 24.32 -5.13
CA ALA A 190 18.99 24.88 -6.17
C ALA A 190 19.65 26.20 -5.74
N SER A 191 19.80 26.46 -4.43
CA SER A 191 20.38 27.71 -3.91
C SER A 191 21.76 28.05 -4.50
N ASN A 192 22.54 27.03 -4.84
CA ASN A 192 23.88 27.16 -5.43
C ASN A 192 23.90 27.26 -6.97
N LEU A 193 22.74 27.28 -7.62
CA LEU A 193 22.61 27.36 -9.08
C LEU A 193 22.17 28.77 -9.52
N ALA A 194 22.45 29.12 -10.78
CA ALA A 194 22.02 30.38 -11.38
C ALA A 194 20.58 30.26 -11.91
N SER A 195 19.85 31.38 -11.98
CA SER A 195 18.53 31.41 -12.60
C SER A 195 18.58 30.90 -14.03
N GLY A 196 17.60 30.11 -14.45
CA GLY A 196 17.57 29.55 -15.80
C GLY A 196 16.78 28.26 -15.92
N ILE A 197 16.93 27.65 -17.09
CA ILE A 197 16.29 26.39 -17.44
C ILE A 197 17.26 25.24 -17.15
N TYR A 198 16.72 24.20 -16.54
CA TYR A 198 17.40 22.94 -16.28
C TYR A 198 16.52 21.78 -16.72
N LEU A 199 17.14 20.61 -16.88
CA LEU A 199 16.46 19.36 -17.17
C LEU A 199 16.72 18.39 -16.03
N TYR A 200 15.77 17.54 -15.72
CA TYR A 200 15.96 16.41 -14.81
C TYR A 200 15.55 15.13 -15.51
N LYS A 201 16.34 14.09 -15.29
CA LYS A 201 16.17 12.77 -15.89
C LYS A 201 15.98 11.74 -14.77
N LEU A 202 14.90 10.98 -14.86
CA LEU A 202 14.69 9.77 -14.10
C LEU A 202 15.03 8.56 -14.98
N GLN A 203 15.82 7.64 -14.46
CA GLN A 203 16.07 6.34 -15.08
C GLN A 203 15.91 5.23 -14.04
N ALA A 204 15.07 4.25 -14.36
CA ALA A 204 14.73 3.10 -13.54
C ALA A 204 14.54 1.87 -14.44
N GLY A 205 15.46 0.92 -14.40
CA GLY A 205 15.48 -0.19 -15.37
C GLY A 205 15.48 0.31 -16.83
N ASN A 206 14.49 -0.11 -17.61
CA ASN A 206 14.29 0.30 -19.00
C ASN A 206 13.51 1.63 -19.14
N PHE A 207 12.94 2.14 -18.06
CA PHE A 207 12.21 3.41 -18.08
C PHE A 207 13.19 4.59 -18.04
N THR A 208 12.97 5.56 -18.93
CA THR A 208 13.67 6.84 -18.91
C THR A 208 12.67 7.95 -19.20
N SER A 209 12.65 8.97 -18.34
CA SER A 209 11.82 10.16 -18.54
C SER A 209 12.61 11.43 -18.22
N VAL A 210 12.39 12.47 -19.00
CA VAL A 210 13.05 13.76 -18.85
C VAL A 210 12.01 14.86 -18.78
N LYS A 211 12.20 15.81 -17.87
CA LYS A 211 11.35 16.99 -17.73
C LYS A 211 12.20 18.24 -17.50
N LYS A 212 11.58 19.39 -17.75
CA LYS A 212 12.21 20.71 -17.65
C LYS A 212 11.78 21.40 -16.36
N LEU A 213 12.71 22.04 -15.66
CA LEU A 213 12.44 22.90 -14.50
C LEU A 213 13.03 24.30 -14.71
N THR A 214 12.34 25.32 -14.19
CA THR A 214 12.71 26.73 -14.35
C THR A 214 13.01 27.33 -12.97
N LEU A 215 14.27 27.67 -12.72
CA LEU A 215 14.71 28.33 -11.49
C LEU A 215 14.64 29.85 -11.63
N LEU A 216 13.97 30.49 -10.68
CA LEU A 216 13.96 31.94 -10.50
C LEU A 216 14.77 32.29 -9.23
N LYS A 217 15.58 33.33 -9.31
CA LYS A 217 16.14 34.05 -8.17
C LYS A 217 15.69 35.49 -8.25
#